data_AF-A0AAE1B5D4-F1
#
_entry.id   AF-A0AAE1B5D4-F1
#
_cell.length_a   1.000
_cell.length_b   1.000
_cell.length_c   1.000
_cell.angle_alpha   90.00
_cell.angle_beta   90.00
_cell.angle_gamma   90.00
#
_symmetry.space_group_name_H-M   'P 1'
#
loop_
_entity.id
_entity.type
_entity.pdbx_description
1 polymer ?
#
loop_
_entity_poly.entity_id
_entity_poly.type
_entity_poly.pdbx_seq_one_letter_code
_entity_poly.pdbx_strand_id
1 'polypeptide(L)'
;MLATYLTFCGIGIHNAQIFEAYSKEYERNKALLEVVHDLFTEQTSVENVVVKIMQRAQTLLKCERCSLLLKDKDSSSELASNALTLVHHGVTMESGNLINSVTHVSS
;
A
#
# COMPACT_ATOMS: atom_id res chain seq x y z
N MET A 1 34.33 -38.22 2.50
CA MET A 1 33.42 -38.24 3.68
C MET A 1 32.99 -36.82 4.08
N LEU A 2 33.93 -35.90 4.34
CA LEU A 2 33.62 -34.50 4.71
C LEU A 2 32.89 -33.71 3.60
N ALA A 3 33.27 -33.89 2.33
CA ALA A 3 32.64 -33.23 1.19
C ALA A 3 31.14 -33.57 1.09
N THR A 4 30.78 -34.85 1.22
CA THR A 4 29.39 -35.32 1.19
C THR A 4 28.58 -34.76 2.35
N TYR A 5 29.16 -34.69 3.56
CA TYR A 5 28.53 -34.06 4.73
C TYR A 5 28.24 -32.58 4.49
N LEU A 6 29.21 -31.84 3.96
CA LEU A 6 29.05 -30.41 3.60
C LEU A 6 27.98 -30.20 2.53
N THR A 7 27.86 -31.10 1.55
CA THR A 7 26.77 -31.06 0.56
C THR A 7 25.41 -31.16 1.22
N PHE A 8 25.21 -32.09 2.17
CA PHE A 8 23.94 -32.21 2.89
C PHE A 8 23.63 -30.99 3.76
N CYS A 9 24.63 -30.43 4.45
CA CYS A 9 24.46 -29.18 5.20
C CYS A 9 24.07 -28.02 4.28
N GLY A 10 24.71 -27.91 3.12
CA GLY A 10 24.40 -26.88 2.11
C GLY A 10 22.96 -26.97 1.61
N ILE A 11 22.46 -28.16 1.33
CA ILE A 11 21.05 -28.38 0.94
C ILE A 11 20.10 -27.97 2.07
N GLY A 12 20.39 -28.34 3.31
CA GLY A 12 19.58 -27.98 4.47
C GLY A 12 19.48 -26.46 4.69
N ILE A 13 20.62 -25.78 4.62
CA ILE A 13 20.69 -24.31 4.73
C ILE A 13 19.92 -23.65 3.57
N HIS A 14 20.13 -24.13 2.34
CA HIS A 14 19.46 -23.59 1.17
C HIS A 14 17.93 -23.74 1.27
N ASN A 15 17.45 -24.92 1.69
CA ASN A 15 16.02 -25.15 1.91
C ASN A 15 15.45 -24.26 3.02
N ALA A 16 16.21 -24.01 4.10
CA ALA A 16 15.80 -23.10 5.16
C ALA A 16 15.66 -21.65 4.67
N GLN A 17 16.62 -21.17 3.87
CA GLN A 17 16.57 -19.83 3.26
C GLN A 17 15.38 -19.69 2.29
N ILE A 18 15.15 -20.70 1.47
CA ILE A 18 14.01 -20.76 0.56
C ILE A 18 12.70 -20.73 1.34
N PHE A 19 12.59 -21.53 2.41
CA PHE A 19 11.39 -21.56 3.25
C PHE A 19 11.12 -20.21 3.91
N GLU A 20 12.16 -19.54 4.42
CA GLU A 20 12.03 -18.20 4.98
C GLU A 20 11.50 -17.19 3.95
N ALA A 21 12.03 -17.23 2.72
CA ALA A 21 11.57 -16.37 1.64
C ALA A 21 10.10 -16.66 1.27
N TYR A 22 9.72 -17.93 1.16
CA TYR A 22 8.33 -18.32 0.92
C TYR A 22 7.39 -17.89 2.04
N SER A 23 7.82 -18.01 3.30
CA SER A 23 7.03 -17.57 4.45
C SER A 23 6.77 -16.07 4.41
N LYS A 24 7.79 -15.25 4.10
CA LYS A 24 7.62 -13.79 3.96
C LYS A 24 6.64 -13.43 2.85
N GLU A 25 6.77 -14.09 1.70
CA GLU A 25 5.88 -13.83 0.55
C GLU A 25 4.44 -14.29 0.81
N TYR A 26 4.28 -15.42 1.51
CA TYR A 26 2.99 -15.92 1.95
C TYR A 26 2.28 -14.91 2.87
N GLU A 27 2.97 -14.42 3.90
CA GLU A 27 2.41 -13.42 4.82
C GLU A 27 2.04 -12.11 4.09
N ARG A 28 2.86 -11.68 3.13
CA ARG A 28 2.56 -10.50 2.29
C ARG A 28 1.29 -10.70 1.48
N ASN A 29 1.12 -11.86 0.84
CA ASN A 29 -0.06 -12.18 0.05
C ASN A 29 -1.31 -12.34 0.92
N LYS A 30 -1.17 -12.93 2.11
CA LYS A 30 -2.25 -13.07 3.08
C LYS A 30 -2.75 -11.70 3.55
N ALA A 31 -1.83 -10.81 3.94
CA ALA A 31 -2.18 -9.45 4.36
C ALA A 31 -2.92 -8.68 3.25
N LEU A 32 -2.53 -8.86 1.98
CA LEU A 32 -3.22 -8.25 0.85
C LEU A 32 -4.67 -8.77 0.72
N LEU A 33 -4.86 -10.09 0.86
CA LEU A 33 -6.18 -10.71 0.77
C LEU A 33 -7.10 -10.30 1.93
N GLU A 34 -6.57 -10.18 3.15
CA GLU A 34 -7.31 -9.66 4.31
C GLU A 34 -7.78 -8.23 4.07
N VAL A 35 -6.93 -7.36 3.51
CA VAL A 35 -7.31 -6.00 3.13
C VAL A 35 -8.45 -5.99 2.12
N VAL A 36 -8.41 -6.85 1.11
CA VAL A 36 -9.47 -6.98 0.10
C VAL A 36 -10.77 -7.46 0.75
N HIS A 37 -10.70 -8.47 1.60
CA HIS A 37 -11.86 -9.00 2.32
C HIS A 37 -12.51 -7.94 3.22
N ASP A 38 -11.73 -7.26 4.04
CA ASP A 38 -12.19 -6.18 4.93
C ASP A 38 -12.85 -5.04 4.15
N LEU A 39 -12.35 -4.73 2.96
CA LEU A 39 -12.88 -3.67 2.10
C LEU A 39 -14.29 -3.98 1.58
N PHE A 40 -14.54 -5.24 1.19
CA PHE A 40 -15.81 -5.66 0.59
C PHE A 40 -16.85 -6.13 1.61
N THR A 41 -16.43 -6.48 2.82
CA THR A 41 -17.34 -6.92 3.89
C THR A 41 -18.11 -5.76 4.50
N GLU A 42 -17.52 -4.57 4.57
CA GLU A 42 -18.22 -3.35 5.01
C GLU A 42 -18.83 -2.59 3.83
N GLN A 43 -20.17 -2.56 3.75
CA GLN A 43 -20.91 -1.70 2.81
C GLN A 43 -20.61 -0.22 3.13
N THR A 44 -19.57 0.34 2.51
CA THR A 44 -19.10 1.71 2.72
C THR A 44 -19.04 2.47 1.39
N SER A 45 -19.17 3.81 1.43
CA SER A 45 -19.10 4.64 0.22
C SER A 45 -17.74 4.51 -0.47
N VAL A 46 -17.68 4.83 -1.77
CA VAL A 46 -16.46 4.72 -2.59
C VAL A 46 -15.30 5.52 -1.99
N GLU A 47 -15.59 6.69 -1.42
CA GLU A 47 -14.61 7.56 -0.77
C GLU A 47 -13.98 6.88 0.46
N ASN A 48 -14.79 6.20 1.28
CA ASN A 48 -14.32 5.48 2.46
C ASN A 48 -13.48 4.26 2.08
N VAL A 49 -13.90 3.55 1.02
CA VAL A 49 -13.13 2.44 0.42
C VAL A 49 -11.77 2.92 -0.06
N VAL A 50 -11.73 4.03 -0.79
CA VAL A 50 -10.50 4.63 -1.31
C VAL A 50 -9.53 5.04 -0.18
N VAL A 51 -10.03 5.72 0.85
CA VAL A 51 -9.21 6.10 2.03
C VAL A 51 -8.59 4.86 2.68
N LYS A 52 -9.39 3.81 2.90
CA LYS A 52 -8.92 2.55 3.51
C LYS A 52 -7.86 1.85 2.66
N ILE A 53 -8.07 1.75 1.34
CA ILE A 53 -7.08 1.17 0.42
C ILE A 53 -5.76 1.91 0.55
N MET A 54 -5.80 3.24 0.50
CA MET A 54 -4.59 4.05 0.54
C MET A 54 -3.86 3.96 1.90
N GLN A 55 -4.58 3.93 3.03
CA GLN A 55 -3.99 3.72 4.36
C GLN A 55 -3.30 2.36 4.49
N ARG A 56 -3.94 1.30 3.96
CA ARG A 56 -3.37 -0.05 3.96
C ARG A 56 -2.17 -0.16 3.03
N ALA A 57 -2.25 0.41 1.82
CA ALA A 57 -1.15 0.48 0.87
C ALA A 57 0.05 1.24 1.46
N GLN A 58 -0.18 2.34 2.19
CA GLN A 58 0.87 3.09 2.86
C GLN A 58 1.63 2.24 3.89
N THR A 59 0.89 1.44 4.67
CA THR A 59 1.46 0.53 5.67
C THR A 59 2.25 -0.61 5.01
N LEU A 60 1.69 -1.23 3.96
CA LEU A 60 2.32 -2.33 3.23
C LEU A 60 3.60 -1.89 2.51
N LEU A 61 3.59 -0.70 1.91
CA LEU A 61 4.71 -0.17 1.13
C LEU A 61 5.71 0.64 1.97
N LYS A 62 5.42 0.88 3.25
CA LYS A 62 6.23 1.69 4.17
C LYS A 62 6.55 3.08 3.61
N CYS A 63 5.55 3.76 3.04
CA CYS A 63 5.73 5.09 2.47
C CYS A 63 5.19 6.21 3.40
N GLU A 64 5.76 7.40 3.30
CA GLU A 64 5.40 8.55 4.16
C GLU A 64 4.14 9.26 3.67
N ARG A 65 3.92 9.28 2.34
CA ARG A 65 2.81 10.00 1.69
C ARG A 65 2.24 9.16 0.56
N CYS A 66 0.92 9.18 0.42
CA CYS A 66 0.21 8.57 -0.70
C CYS A 66 -0.83 9.57 -1.22
N SER A 67 -0.83 9.83 -2.53
CA SER A 67 -1.85 10.68 -3.18
C SER A 67 -2.60 9.90 -4.25
N LEU A 68 -3.91 10.10 -4.32
CA LEU A 68 -4.77 9.53 -5.34
C LEU A 68 -5.48 10.67 -6.07
N LEU A 69 -5.37 10.67 -7.39
CA LEU A 69 -6.13 11.57 -8.28
C LEU A 69 -7.29 10.78 -8.88
N LEU A 70 -8.50 11.22 -8.59
CA LEU A 70 -9.72 10.68 -9.18
C LEU A 70 -10.10 11.51 -10.39
N LYS A 71 -10.13 10.89 -11.57
CA LYS A 71 -10.61 11.51 -12.80
C LYS A 71 -12.08 11.16 -13.01
N ASP A 72 -12.93 12.18 -13.14
CA ASP A 72 -14.32 11.97 -13.52
C ASP A 72 -14.43 11.60 -15.02
N LYS A 73 -15.16 10.52 -15.30
CA LYS A 73 -15.30 9.93 -16.64
C LYS A 73 -16.16 10.80 -17.56
N ASP A 74 -17.06 11.60 -17.00
CA ASP A 74 -18.01 12.42 -17.76
C ASP A 74 -17.51 13.85 -18.00
N SER A 75 -16.39 14.23 -17.38
CA SER A 75 -15.75 15.54 -17.56
C SER A 75 -14.71 15.50 -18.69
N SER A 76 -14.94 16.25 -19.77
CA SER A 76 -13.97 16.45 -20.86
C SER A 76 -12.82 17.40 -20.48
N SER A 77 -12.90 18.04 -19.31
CA SER A 77 -11.84 18.89 -18.78
C SER A 77 -10.82 18.07 -18.01
N GLU A 78 -9.55 18.14 -18.41
CA GLU A 78 -8.42 17.45 -17.77
C GLU A 78 -8.16 17.86 -16.30
N LEU A 79 -8.88 18.86 -15.79
CA LEU A 79 -8.58 19.55 -14.53
C LEU A 79 -9.53 19.28 -13.36
N ALA A 80 -10.63 18.54 -13.55
CA ALA A 80 -11.51 18.15 -12.44
C ALA A 80 -11.00 16.85 -11.78
N SER A 81 -9.78 16.90 -11.22
CA SER A 81 -9.23 15.78 -10.45
C SER A 81 -9.43 16.05 -8.96
N ASN A 82 -10.29 15.29 -8.30
CA ASN A 82 -10.32 15.28 -6.84
C ASN A 82 -9.02 14.62 -6.34
N ALA A 83 -8.22 15.35 -5.58
CA ALA A 83 -6.96 14.86 -5.02
C ALA A 83 -7.17 14.49 -3.55
N LEU A 84 -6.87 13.23 -3.21
CA LEU A 84 -6.83 12.77 -1.84
C LEU A 84 -5.38 12.51 -1.46
N THR A 85 -4.88 13.17 -0.42
CA THR A 85 -3.51 12.98 0.07
C THR A 85 -3.55 12.49 1.52
N LEU A 86 -2.91 11.34 1.75
CA LEU A 86 -2.74 10.75 3.07
C LEU A 86 -1.32 11.00 3.56
N VAL A 87 -1.23 11.65 4.73
CA VAL A 87 0.02 11.84 5.47
C VAL A 87 -0.04 10.95 6.71
N HIS A 88 1.12 10.42 7.11
CA HIS A 88 1.34 9.40 8.14
C HIS A 88 0.67 9.63 9.53
N HIS A 89 -0.01 10.77 9.76
CA HIS A 89 -0.75 11.13 10.99
C HIS A 89 -2.14 11.79 10.77
N GLY A 90 -2.72 11.72 9.57
CA GLY A 90 -4.07 12.24 9.33
C GLY A 90 -4.51 12.17 7.86
N VAL A 91 -5.82 12.05 7.64
CA VAL A 91 -6.43 12.19 6.31
C VAL A 91 -6.69 13.67 6.06
N THR A 92 -5.96 14.28 5.14
CA THR A 92 -6.29 15.62 4.63
C THR A 92 -7.00 15.45 3.28
N MET A 93 -8.33 15.57 3.28
CA MET A 93 -9.09 15.70 2.03
C MET A 93 -8.96 17.14 1.53
N GLU A 94 -8.09 17.39 0.56
CA GLU A 94 -8.10 18.67 -0.17
C GLU A 94 -9.12 18.59 -1.31
N SER A 95 -10.39 18.84 -0.97
CA SER A 95 -11.42 19.12 -1.97
C SER A 95 -11.19 20.52 -2.53
N GLY A 96 -10.26 20.67 -3.46
CA GLY A 96 -9.95 21.97 -4.03
C GLY A 96 -8.92 21.89 -5.13
N ASN A 97 -9.31 22.39 -6.30
CA ASN A 97 -8.50 22.72 -7.47
C ASN A 97 -7.00 22.91 -7.14
N LEU A 98 -6.12 22.27 -7.92
CA LEU A 98 -4.66 22.09 -7.72
C LEU A 98 -3.80 23.40 -7.62
N ILE A 99 -4.39 24.54 -7.26
CA ILE A 99 -3.78 25.87 -7.39
C ILE A 99 -3.56 26.57 -6.04
N ASN A 100 -4.24 26.21 -4.94
CA ASN A 100 -4.11 26.93 -3.66
C ASN A 100 -3.95 26.03 -2.43
N SER A 101 -2.76 25.49 -2.19
CA SER A 101 -2.31 25.11 -0.84
C SER A 101 -0.79 25.14 -0.72
N VAL A 102 -0.22 26.34 -0.94
CA VAL A 102 1.03 26.70 -0.26
C VAL A 102 0.73 26.63 1.24
N THR A 103 1.03 25.50 1.88
CA THR A 103 1.12 25.41 3.34
C THR A 103 2.56 25.65 3.73
N HIS A 104 2.77 26.89 4.15
CA HIS A 104 3.87 27.40 4.95
C HIS A 104 4.40 26.32 5.91
N VAL A 105 5.59 25.77 5.64
CA VAL A 105 6.37 25.07 6.68
C VAL A 105 7.10 26.16 7.44
N SER A 106 6.55 26.56 8.58
CA SER A 106 7.24 27.39 9.54
C SER A 106 8.32 26.55 10.24
N SER A 107 9.58 26.94 10.07
CA SER A 107 10.64 26.89 11.07
C SER A 107 11.56 28.08 10.83
#